data_AF-B5W3J1-F1
#
_entry.id   AF-B5W3J1-F1
#
_cell.length_a   1.000
_cell.length_b   1.000
_cell.length_c   1.000
_cell.angle_alpha   90.00
_cell.angle_beta   90.00
_cell.angle_gamma   90.00
#
_symmetry.space_group_name_H-M   'P 1'
#
loop_
_entity.id
_entity.type
_entity.pdbx_description
1 polymer ?
#
loop_
_entity_poly.entity_id
_entity_poly.type
_entity_poly.pdbx_seq_one_letter_code
_entity_poly.pdbx_strand_id
1 'polypeptide(L)'
;MQAGWRIGTIFGIPLYIDSSWFVIVVLVTLLNSQEYLQWGELLSWGAGLAVALLLFASVLLHELGHSLIAKSQGIQVNSITLFLFGGIASIEKESKTPGQAFQVAIAGPLVSLALFFLLTALAQSLPEPNLVREIAQRIGEINLVLAIFNLIPGLPLDGGQVLKATVWQITGSRFAGVRWAARSGQFLGWGAIFLGLFALFAGNNYSGLWIALIGLFVIRNASSYSRMSDLQEVLLKIQASDVMTREFRVIDAEMTLRQFADDYLICPSSIPVFFAASSGRYRGLVSVDKLRMVERSQWETQTLHDIVTPLDQLIAVPEKALLVEVINQMESQGLPRITVLSPAGAVSGIIDRGDVVRAVAKSLRVPIPEANIKRIKEDGSYPPGLPLDAIAKTAASYTEN
;
A
#
# COMPACT_ATOMS: atom_id res chain seq x y z
N MET A 1 -6.81 2.49 -11.21
CA MET A 1 -7.02 3.07 -12.55
C MET A 1 -6.21 4.35 -12.62
N GLN A 2 -5.21 4.43 -13.50
CA GLN A 2 -4.33 5.59 -13.62
C GLN A 2 -5.05 6.70 -14.40
N ALA A 3 -5.53 7.72 -13.69
CA ALA A 3 -6.21 8.87 -14.26
C ALA A 3 -5.16 9.91 -14.72
N GLY A 4 -4.42 9.64 -15.79
CA GLY A 4 -3.42 10.58 -16.29
C GLY A 4 -3.10 10.38 -17.76
N TRP A 5 -2.79 11.49 -18.44
CA TRP A 5 -2.33 11.46 -19.82
C TRP A 5 -0.84 11.15 -19.86
N ARG A 6 -0.44 10.13 -20.62
CA ARG A 6 0.97 9.77 -20.81
C ARG A 6 1.62 10.79 -21.76
N ILE A 7 2.67 11.45 -21.30
CA ILE A 7 3.38 12.49 -22.08
C ILE A 7 4.67 11.96 -22.70
N GLY A 8 5.34 11.03 -22.04
CA GLY A 8 6.59 10.49 -22.55
C GLY A 8 7.25 9.49 -21.62
N THR A 9 8.54 9.23 -21.86
CA THR A 9 9.39 8.38 -21.03
C THR A 9 10.72 9.07 -20.77
N ILE A 10 11.13 9.15 -19.51
CA ILE A 10 12.40 9.75 -19.08
C ILE A 10 13.19 8.67 -18.34
N PHE A 11 14.43 8.36 -18.79
CA PHE A 11 15.24 7.26 -18.24
C PHE A 11 14.53 5.90 -18.17
N GLY A 12 13.59 5.66 -19.10
CA GLY A 12 12.76 4.45 -19.13
C GLY A 12 11.57 4.46 -18.15
N ILE A 13 11.31 5.57 -17.47
CA ILE A 13 10.18 5.75 -16.56
C ILE A 13 9.05 6.49 -17.30
N PRO A 14 7.85 5.89 -17.41
CA PRO A 14 6.68 6.56 -17.97
C PRO A 14 6.26 7.80 -17.17
N LEU A 15 6.06 8.93 -17.85
CA LEU A 15 5.58 10.18 -17.28
C LEU A 15 4.10 10.40 -17.60
N TYR A 16 3.32 10.70 -16.57
CA TYR A 16 1.90 11.03 -16.66
C TYR A 16 1.61 12.41 -16.09
N ILE A 17 0.58 13.07 -16.63
CA ILE A 17 0.00 14.29 -16.07
C ILE A 17 -1.48 14.05 -15.77
N ASP A 18 -1.87 14.34 -14.53
CA ASP A 18 -3.27 14.37 -14.11
C ASP A 18 -3.92 15.70 -14.54
N SER A 19 -5.23 15.71 -14.82
CA SER A 19 -5.93 16.91 -15.27
C SER A 19 -5.85 18.08 -14.28
N SER A 20 -5.70 17.80 -12.98
CA SER A 20 -5.52 18.82 -11.95
C SER A 20 -4.23 19.63 -12.10
N TRP A 21 -3.22 19.11 -12.82
CA TRP A 21 -1.98 19.81 -13.13
C TRP A 21 -2.21 21.12 -13.90
N PHE A 22 -3.14 21.12 -14.86
CA PHE A 22 -3.43 22.33 -15.64
C PHE A 22 -4.00 23.45 -14.77
N VAL A 23 -4.82 23.09 -13.77
CA VAL A 23 -5.41 24.04 -12.82
C VAL A 23 -4.33 24.74 -12.00
N ILE A 24 -3.37 23.98 -11.46
CA ILE A 24 -2.28 24.57 -10.67
C ILE A 24 -1.29 25.35 -11.52
N VAL A 25 -1.03 24.95 -12.77
CA VAL A 25 -0.20 25.74 -13.69
C VAL A 25 -0.83 27.11 -13.93
N VAL A 26 -2.14 27.17 -14.19
CA VAL A 26 -2.86 28.44 -14.35
C VAL A 26 -2.80 29.26 -13.06
N LEU A 27 -3.07 28.64 -11.90
CA LEU A 27 -3.03 29.34 -10.61
C LEU A 27 -1.64 29.90 -10.29
N VAL A 28 -0.58 29.11 -10.43
CA VAL A 28 0.80 29.55 -10.19
C VAL A 28 1.18 30.66 -11.17
N THR A 29 0.78 30.54 -12.44
CA THR A 29 0.99 31.58 -13.45
C THR A 29 0.33 32.90 -13.04
N LEU A 30 -0.94 32.85 -12.62
CA LEU A 30 -1.71 34.02 -12.16
C LEU A 30 -1.11 34.71 -10.94
N LEU A 31 -0.65 33.91 -9.96
CA LEU A 31 -0.08 34.45 -8.73
C LEU A 31 1.31 35.05 -8.95
N ASN A 32 2.14 34.42 -9.80
CA ASN A 32 3.50 34.88 -10.02
C ASN A 32 3.58 36.01 -11.07
N SER A 33 2.66 36.07 -12.04
CA SER A 33 2.70 37.13 -13.07
C SER A 33 2.60 38.54 -12.48
N GLN A 34 1.95 38.70 -11.32
CA GLN A 34 1.85 39.98 -10.62
C GLN A 34 3.21 40.51 -10.13
N GLU A 35 4.17 39.63 -9.85
CA GLU A 35 5.51 40.01 -9.37
C GLU A 35 6.38 40.59 -10.49
N TYR A 36 6.04 40.33 -11.76
CA TYR A 36 6.85 40.72 -12.93
C TYR A 36 6.24 41.87 -13.75
N LEU A 37 5.25 42.59 -13.21
CA LEU A 37 4.55 43.67 -13.93
C LEU A 37 5.48 44.79 -14.44
N GLN A 38 6.63 44.99 -13.80
CA GLN A 38 7.63 45.96 -14.22
C GLN A 38 8.21 45.70 -15.62
N TRP A 39 8.13 44.45 -16.11
CA TRP A 39 8.57 44.04 -17.44
C TRP A 39 7.49 44.22 -18.52
N GLY A 40 6.31 44.74 -18.14
CA GLY A 40 5.15 44.87 -19.02
C GLY A 40 4.24 43.64 -18.98
N GLU A 41 2.97 43.85 -19.32
CA GLU A 41 1.90 42.86 -19.13
C GLU A 41 2.18 41.53 -19.87
N LEU A 42 2.58 41.59 -21.13
CA LEU A 42 2.83 40.37 -21.90
C LEU A 42 4.00 39.54 -21.34
N LEU A 43 5.09 40.21 -20.95
CA LEU A 43 6.26 39.54 -20.38
C LEU A 43 5.99 39.03 -18.96
N SER A 44 5.14 39.71 -18.19
CA SER A 44 4.79 39.27 -16.83
C SER A 44 3.99 37.96 -16.84
N TRP A 45 3.04 37.81 -17.78
CA TRP A 45 2.34 36.55 -18.00
C TRP A 45 3.29 35.44 -18.48
N GLY A 46 4.19 35.77 -19.41
CA GLY A 46 5.22 34.83 -19.88
C GLY A 46 6.15 34.37 -18.76
N ALA A 47 6.56 35.28 -17.87
CA ALA A 47 7.38 34.99 -16.70
C ALA A 47 6.63 34.13 -15.67
N GLY A 48 5.37 34.45 -15.38
CA GLY A 48 4.52 33.64 -14.51
C GLY A 48 4.37 32.20 -15.03
N LEU A 49 4.15 32.03 -16.34
CA LEU A 49 4.07 30.71 -16.97
C LEU A 49 5.41 29.98 -16.92
N ALA A 50 6.51 30.68 -17.20
CA ALA A 50 7.86 30.12 -17.10
C ALA A 50 8.15 29.63 -15.67
N VAL A 51 7.81 30.43 -14.65
CA VAL A 51 7.95 30.04 -13.24
C VAL A 51 7.11 28.80 -12.93
N ALA A 52 5.86 28.74 -13.38
CA ALA A 52 5.01 27.57 -13.18
C ALA A 52 5.62 26.31 -13.80
N LEU A 53 6.05 26.37 -15.06
CA LEU A 53 6.65 25.23 -15.76
C LEU A 53 7.99 24.80 -15.12
N LEU A 54 8.84 25.74 -14.72
CA LEU A 54 10.12 25.45 -14.08
C LEU A 54 9.94 24.90 -12.65
N LEU A 55 8.90 25.31 -11.93
CA LEU A 55 8.53 24.69 -10.65
C LEU A 55 8.18 23.21 -10.86
N PHE A 56 7.35 22.87 -11.85
CA PHE A 56 7.03 21.48 -12.14
C PHE A 56 8.22 20.68 -12.67
N ALA A 57 9.10 21.31 -13.45
CA ALA A 57 10.37 20.70 -13.84
C ALA A 57 11.23 20.39 -12.60
N SER A 58 11.26 21.28 -11.60
CA SER A 58 11.99 21.08 -10.34
C SER A 58 11.42 19.90 -9.54
N VAL A 59 10.08 19.84 -9.41
CA VAL A 59 9.40 18.71 -8.75
C VAL A 59 9.65 17.40 -9.51
N LEU A 60 9.61 17.42 -10.84
CA LEU A 60 9.91 16.24 -11.65
C LEU A 60 11.36 15.78 -11.45
N LEU A 61 12.33 16.70 -11.42
CA LEU A 61 13.74 16.38 -11.16
C LEU A 61 13.95 15.82 -9.74
N HIS A 62 13.23 16.36 -8.76
CA HIS A 62 13.20 15.83 -7.39
C HIS A 62 12.72 14.38 -7.34
N GLU A 63 11.54 14.09 -7.91
CA GLU A 63 11.01 12.71 -8.02
C GLU A 63 11.93 11.77 -8.82
N LEU A 64 12.59 12.32 -9.85
CA LEU A 64 13.55 11.58 -10.64
C LEU A 64 14.79 11.21 -9.81
N GLY A 65 15.21 12.07 -8.88
CA GLY A 65 16.28 11.77 -7.92
C GLY A 65 15.99 10.49 -7.13
N HIS A 66 14.80 10.40 -6.51
CA HIS A 66 14.35 9.18 -5.83
C HIS A 66 14.33 7.97 -6.76
N SER A 67 13.74 8.17 -7.95
CA SER A 67 13.51 7.09 -8.91
C SER A 67 14.80 6.50 -9.46
N LEU A 68 15.81 7.33 -9.74
CA LEU A 68 17.10 6.88 -10.26
C LEU A 68 17.89 6.10 -9.20
N ILE A 69 17.86 6.55 -7.94
CA ILE A 69 18.49 5.81 -6.84
C ILE A 69 17.77 4.48 -6.59
N ALA A 70 16.43 4.46 -6.58
CA ALA A 70 15.67 3.21 -6.48
C ALA A 70 16.00 2.24 -7.62
N LYS A 71 16.07 2.73 -8.86
CA LYS A 71 16.44 1.93 -10.04
C LYS A 71 17.86 1.39 -9.95
N SER A 72 18.81 2.16 -9.40
CA SER A 72 20.18 1.69 -9.16
C SER A 72 20.26 0.54 -8.15
N GLN A 73 19.25 0.42 -7.28
CA GLN A 73 19.10 -0.69 -6.32
C GLN A 73 18.35 -1.89 -6.91
N GLY A 74 18.01 -1.87 -8.21
CA GLY A 74 17.24 -2.91 -8.89
C GLY A 74 15.73 -2.86 -8.61
N ILE A 75 15.23 -1.76 -8.05
CA ILE A 75 13.80 -1.58 -7.77
C ILE A 75 13.12 -1.02 -9.02
N GLN A 76 12.03 -1.66 -9.45
CA GLN A 76 11.25 -1.19 -10.59
C GLN A 76 10.43 0.05 -10.23
N VAL A 77 10.56 1.08 -11.08
CA VAL A 77 9.78 2.32 -11.01
C VAL A 77 8.77 2.29 -12.16
N ASN A 78 7.49 2.19 -11.81
CA ASN A 78 6.40 1.97 -12.77
C ASN A 78 6.00 3.25 -13.51
N SER A 79 5.96 4.39 -12.82
CA SER A 79 5.62 5.69 -13.42
C SER A 79 5.92 6.86 -12.49
N ILE A 80 6.02 8.06 -13.06
CA ILE A 80 5.94 9.33 -12.33
C ILE A 80 4.69 10.07 -12.80
N THR A 81 3.86 10.55 -11.89
CA THR A 81 2.65 11.32 -12.21
C THR A 81 2.72 12.70 -11.58
N LEU A 82 2.55 13.75 -12.37
CA LEU A 82 2.42 15.13 -11.87
C LEU A 82 0.94 15.50 -11.70
N PHE A 83 0.61 16.15 -10.58
CA PHE A 83 -0.75 16.52 -10.19
C PHE A 83 -0.75 17.81 -9.35
N LEU A 84 -1.92 18.24 -8.87
CA LEU A 84 -2.10 19.49 -8.13
C LEU A 84 -1.10 19.70 -6.98
N PHE A 85 -0.80 18.66 -6.21
CA PHE A 85 0.02 18.76 -4.99
C PHE A 85 1.50 18.40 -5.22
N GLY A 86 1.93 18.18 -6.46
CA GLY A 86 3.33 17.88 -6.79
C GLY A 86 3.48 16.70 -7.75
N GLY A 87 4.48 15.85 -7.49
CA GLY A 87 4.75 14.62 -8.22
C GLY A 87 4.61 13.41 -7.30
N ILE A 88 4.25 12.25 -7.87
CA ILE A 88 4.32 10.98 -7.15
C ILE A 88 4.97 9.93 -8.06
N ALA A 89 6.04 9.32 -7.56
CA ALA A 89 6.64 8.14 -8.17
C ALA A 89 5.94 6.86 -7.69
N SER A 90 5.47 6.05 -8.63
CA SER A 90 4.94 4.71 -8.38
C SER A 90 6.08 3.70 -8.39
N ILE A 91 6.49 3.23 -7.21
CA ILE A 91 7.59 2.30 -7.03
C ILE A 91 7.02 0.94 -6.59
N GLU A 92 7.45 -0.15 -7.23
CA GLU A 92 6.85 -1.48 -7.05
C GLU A 92 7.11 -2.08 -5.66
N LYS A 93 8.33 -1.88 -5.13
CA LYS A 93 8.79 -2.46 -3.86
C LYS A 93 9.59 -1.44 -3.07
N GLU A 94 9.61 -1.57 -1.75
CA GLU A 94 10.50 -0.77 -0.90
C GLU A 94 11.93 -1.33 -0.89
N SER A 95 12.90 -0.50 -0.51
CA SER A 95 14.32 -0.89 -0.39
C SER A 95 14.53 -2.01 0.64
N LYS A 96 15.49 -2.90 0.35
CA LYS A 96 15.76 -4.11 1.17
C LYS A 96 16.49 -3.80 2.47
N THR A 97 17.38 -2.81 2.46
CA THR A 97 18.15 -2.42 3.63
C THR A 97 17.82 -1.00 4.07
N PRO A 98 17.98 -0.68 5.37
CA PRO A 98 17.83 0.68 5.89
C PRO A 98 18.73 1.70 5.18
N GLY A 99 19.99 1.33 4.87
CA GLY A 99 20.89 2.22 4.14
C GLY A 99 20.40 2.54 2.73
N GLN A 100 19.87 1.54 2.01
CA GLN A 100 19.26 1.74 0.70
C GLN A 100 18.02 2.64 0.76
N ALA A 101 17.17 2.43 1.78
CA ALA A 101 15.99 3.26 2.00
C ALA A 101 16.35 4.72 2.28
N PHE A 102 17.40 4.95 3.08
CA PHE A 102 17.94 6.28 3.35
C PHE A 102 18.45 6.96 2.07
N GLN A 103 19.21 6.23 1.24
CA GLN A 103 19.73 6.75 -0.03
C GLN A 103 18.61 7.18 -0.98
N VAL A 104 17.54 6.37 -1.10
CA VAL A 104 16.38 6.76 -1.90
C VAL A 104 15.74 8.01 -1.32
N ALA A 105 15.47 8.03 -0.01
CA ALA A 105 14.78 9.15 0.65
C ALA A 105 15.52 10.48 0.56
N ILE A 106 16.85 10.48 0.63
CA ILE A 106 17.63 11.73 0.58
C ILE A 106 17.87 12.25 -0.85
N ALA A 107 17.66 11.41 -1.86
CA ALA A 107 18.00 11.72 -3.25
C ALA A 107 17.25 12.94 -3.81
N GLY A 108 15.92 12.99 -3.65
CA GLY A 108 15.11 14.12 -4.10
C GLY A 108 15.52 15.44 -3.43
N PRO A 109 15.60 15.51 -2.09
CA PRO A 109 16.08 16.71 -1.39
C PRO A 109 17.46 17.17 -1.85
N LEU A 110 18.40 16.26 -2.14
CA LEU A 110 19.71 16.62 -2.69
C LEU A 110 19.62 17.22 -4.10
N VAL A 111 18.72 16.71 -4.95
CA VAL A 111 18.47 17.31 -6.28
C VAL A 111 17.91 18.73 -6.12
N SER A 112 16.94 18.93 -5.23
CA SER A 112 16.39 20.26 -4.96
C SER A 112 17.45 21.23 -4.41
N LEU A 113 18.30 20.80 -3.49
CA LEU A 113 19.42 21.63 -3.00
C LEU A 113 20.42 21.95 -4.10
N ALA A 114 20.75 20.99 -4.97
CA ALA A 114 21.63 21.23 -6.10
C ALA A 114 21.04 22.28 -7.07
N LEU A 115 19.74 22.19 -7.37
CA LEU A 115 19.03 23.17 -8.19
C LEU A 115 19.04 24.56 -7.56
N PHE A 116 18.82 24.66 -6.24
CA PHE A 116 18.94 25.92 -5.51
C PHE A 116 20.31 26.57 -5.74
N PHE A 117 21.41 25.86 -5.44
CA PHE A 117 22.75 26.42 -5.60
C PHE A 117 23.08 26.81 -7.05
N LEU A 118 22.71 25.96 -8.02
CA LEU A 118 22.97 26.22 -9.44
C LEU A 118 22.20 27.44 -9.96
N LEU A 119 20.92 27.58 -9.61
CA LEU A 119 20.09 28.68 -10.08
C LEU A 119 20.43 29.99 -9.37
N THR A 120 20.79 29.95 -8.09
CA THR A 120 21.31 31.13 -7.38
C THR A 120 22.63 31.59 -7.97
N ALA A 121 23.56 30.67 -8.29
CA ALA A 121 24.81 31.01 -8.95
C ALA A 121 24.57 31.63 -10.35
N LEU A 122 23.65 31.07 -11.13
CA LEU A 122 23.24 31.64 -12.41
C LEU A 122 22.68 33.06 -12.24
N ALA A 123 21.75 33.27 -11.29
CA ALA A 123 21.17 34.58 -11.03
C ALA A 123 22.23 35.63 -10.66
N GLN A 124 23.20 35.28 -9.82
CA GLN A 124 24.30 36.18 -9.42
C GLN A 124 25.27 36.53 -10.57
N SER A 125 25.33 35.69 -11.61
CA SER A 125 26.16 35.95 -12.79
C SER A 125 25.55 36.92 -13.81
N LEU A 126 24.26 37.27 -13.63
CA LEU A 126 23.52 38.13 -14.55
C LEU A 126 23.42 39.57 -14.01
N PRO A 127 23.47 40.61 -14.87
CA PRO A 127 23.37 42.01 -14.46
C PRO A 127 21.94 42.39 -14.01
N GLU A 128 21.80 43.51 -13.30
CA GLU A 128 20.48 44.11 -12.98
C GLU A 128 20.18 45.33 -13.87
N PRO A 129 18.92 45.52 -14.31
CA PRO A 129 17.76 44.62 -14.18
C PRO A 129 17.77 43.52 -15.24
N ASN A 130 17.34 42.30 -14.89
CA ASN A 130 17.24 41.18 -15.85
C ASN A 130 16.15 40.17 -15.46
N LEU A 131 15.20 39.93 -16.36
CA LEU A 131 14.07 39.03 -16.12
C LEU A 131 14.50 37.57 -15.84
N VAL A 132 15.51 37.07 -16.53
CA VAL A 132 16.03 35.70 -16.34
C VAL A 132 16.66 35.56 -14.95
N ARG A 133 17.34 36.60 -14.47
CA ARG A 133 17.87 36.65 -13.10
C ARG A 133 16.76 36.52 -12.06
N GLU A 134 15.68 37.30 -12.20
CA GLU A 134 14.55 37.27 -11.27
C GLU A 134 13.87 35.88 -11.25
N ILE A 135 13.63 35.30 -12.43
CA ILE A 135 13.05 33.95 -12.56
C ILE A 135 14.00 32.90 -11.95
N ALA A 136 15.29 32.94 -12.25
CA ALA A 136 16.27 31.98 -11.73
C ALA A 136 16.36 32.05 -10.20
N GLN A 137 16.37 33.27 -9.64
CA GLN A 137 16.35 33.48 -8.20
C GLN A 137 15.07 32.90 -7.57
N ARG A 138 13.90 33.19 -8.15
CA ARG A 138 12.61 32.66 -7.68
C ARG A 138 12.57 31.13 -7.67
N ILE A 139 13.03 30.48 -8.75
CA ILE A 139 13.06 29.01 -8.82
C ILE A 139 14.10 28.41 -7.86
N GLY A 140 15.23 29.10 -7.66
CA GLY A 140 16.20 28.74 -6.62
C GLY A 140 15.55 28.73 -5.23
N GLU A 141 14.90 29.82 -4.84
CA GLU A 141 14.20 29.94 -3.55
C GLU A 141 13.12 28.85 -3.37
N ILE A 142 12.33 28.59 -4.41
CA ILE A 142 11.34 27.50 -4.40
C ILE A 142 12.01 26.14 -4.15
N ASN A 143 13.15 25.85 -4.78
CA ASN A 143 13.86 24.60 -4.57
C ASN A 143 14.45 24.46 -3.17
N LEU A 144 14.91 25.55 -2.56
CA LEU A 144 15.35 25.56 -1.17
C LEU A 144 14.18 25.25 -0.23
N VAL A 145 13.03 25.92 -0.43
CA VAL A 145 11.81 25.66 0.35
C VAL A 145 11.35 24.21 0.17
N LEU A 146 11.35 23.70 -1.06
CA LEU A 146 10.99 22.32 -1.38
C LEU A 146 11.90 21.32 -0.65
N ALA A 147 13.21 21.56 -0.64
CA ALA A 147 14.16 20.70 0.08
C ALA A 147 13.96 20.74 1.59
N ILE A 148 13.84 21.93 2.18
CA ILE A 148 13.66 22.09 3.64
C ILE A 148 12.34 21.46 4.08
N PHE A 149 11.25 21.73 3.35
CA PHE A 149 9.94 21.18 3.68
C PHE A 149 9.94 19.65 3.58
N ASN A 150 10.53 19.09 2.52
CA ASN A 150 10.62 17.64 2.40
C ASN A 150 11.55 17.00 3.43
N LEU A 151 12.55 17.69 3.96
CA LEU A 151 13.43 17.18 5.02
C LEU A 151 12.84 17.22 6.43
N ILE A 152 11.62 17.74 6.60
CA ILE A 152 10.92 17.70 7.90
C ILE A 152 10.75 16.23 8.34
N PRO A 153 11.14 15.86 9.57
CA PRO A 153 11.22 14.48 10.02
C PRO A 153 9.85 13.90 10.39
N GLY A 154 8.94 13.78 9.44
CA GLY A 154 7.59 13.23 9.64
C GLY A 154 6.97 12.71 8.36
N LEU A 155 6.34 11.53 8.41
CA LEU A 155 5.62 10.99 7.26
C LEU A 155 4.42 11.90 6.91
N PRO A 156 4.11 12.10 5.61
CA PRO A 156 4.61 11.36 4.44
C PRO A 156 5.88 11.93 3.77
N LEU A 157 6.51 12.97 4.34
CA LEU A 157 7.64 13.69 3.74
C LEU A 157 8.91 12.83 3.70
N ASP A 158 9.87 13.20 2.85
CA ASP A 158 11.14 12.48 2.69
C ASP A 158 11.96 12.40 3.97
N GLY A 159 11.97 13.45 4.78
CA GLY A 159 12.60 13.49 6.09
C GLY A 159 11.97 12.48 7.05
N GLY A 160 10.67 12.20 6.89
CA GLY A 160 10.00 11.08 7.55
C GLY A 160 10.52 9.72 7.07
N GLN A 161 10.77 9.56 5.76
CA GLN A 161 11.37 8.34 5.21
C GLN A 161 12.84 8.18 5.65
N VAL A 162 13.59 9.28 5.75
CA VAL A 162 14.93 9.33 6.33
C VAL A 162 14.88 8.87 7.80
N LEU A 163 14.01 9.46 8.62
CA LEU A 163 13.82 9.07 10.02
C LEU A 163 13.43 7.59 10.15
N LYS A 164 12.51 7.10 9.31
CA LYS A 164 12.12 5.69 9.23
C LYS A 164 13.34 4.80 9.01
N ALA A 165 14.18 5.13 8.02
CA ALA A 165 15.38 4.36 7.67
C ALA A 165 16.42 4.40 8.81
N THR A 166 16.64 5.54 9.45
CA THR A 166 17.57 5.69 10.57
C THR A 166 17.11 4.89 11.79
N VAL A 167 15.83 4.98 12.17
CA VAL A 167 15.30 4.18 13.29
C VAL A 167 15.33 2.69 12.96
N TRP A 168 15.09 2.30 11.72
CA TRP A 168 15.23 0.92 11.28
C TRP A 168 16.68 0.43 11.43
N GLN A 169 17.68 1.22 11.01
CA GLN A 169 19.10 0.89 11.21
C GLN A 169 19.44 0.66 12.68
N ILE A 170 18.91 1.48 13.59
CA ILE A 170 19.22 1.43 15.02
C ILE A 170 18.51 0.25 15.70
N THR A 171 17.23 0.03 15.38
CA THR A 171 16.39 -0.96 16.08
C THR A 171 16.39 -2.34 15.45
N GLY A 172 16.86 -2.47 14.21
CA GLY A 172 16.70 -3.67 13.39
C GLY A 172 15.26 -3.94 12.92
N SER A 173 14.28 -3.14 13.38
CA SER A 173 12.86 -3.33 13.05
C SER A 173 12.35 -2.22 12.14
N ARG A 174 11.98 -2.58 10.91
CA ARG A 174 11.38 -1.66 9.95
C ARG A 174 10.03 -1.10 10.45
N PHE A 175 9.21 -1.95 11.07
CA PHE A 175 7.93 -1.55 11.66
C PHE A 175 8.11 -0.53 12.79
N ALA A 176 9.17 -0.67 13.61
CA ALA A 176 9.51 0.36 14.59
C ALA A 176 9.86 1.69 13.90
N GLY A 177 10.63 1.65 12.81
CA GLY A 177 10.94 2.82 12.00
C GLY A 177 9.70 3.57 11.49
N VAL A 178 8.74 2.85 10.91
CA VAL A 178 7.48 3.45 10.43
C VAL A 178 6.70 4.07 11.58
N ARG A 179 6.56 3.36 12.72
CA ARG A 179 5.84 3.88 13.90
C ARG A 179 6.43 5.18 14.42
N TRP A 180 7.75 5.27 14.55
CA TRP A 180 8.41 6.49 15.03
C TRP A 180 8.29 7.65 14.03
N ALA A 181 8.49 7.39 12.74
CA ALA A 181 8.34 8.41 11.71
C ALA A 181 6.90 8.92 11.57
N ALA A 182 5.90 8.03 11.72
CA ALA A 182 4.49 8.39 11.75
C ALA A 182 4.14 9.22 12.99
N ARG A 183 4.61 8.82 14.19
CA ARG A 183 4.40 9.59 15.43
C ARG A 183 5.02 10.98 15.36
N SER A 184 6.22 11.10 14.80
CA SER A 184 6.87 12.39 14.59
C SER A 184 6.04 13.27 13.64
N GLY A 185 5.55 12.72 12.53
CA GLY A 185 4.63 13.41 11.62
C GLY A 185 3.33 13.84 12.30
N GLN A 186 2.73 13.00 13.14
CA GLN A 186 1.53 13.34 13.91
C GLN A 186 1.80 14.49 14.90
N PHE A 187 2.92 14.45 15.62
CA PHE A 187 3.31 15.51 16.56
C PHE A 187 3.50 16.84 15.84
N LEU A 188 4.25 16.85 14.73
CA LEU A 188 4.46 18.04 13.90
C LEU A 188 3.15 18.55 13.28
N GLY A 189 2.29 17.64 12.83
CA GLY A 189 0.97 18.00 12.29
C GLY A 189 0.05 18.63 13.34
N TRP A 190 0.02 18.12 14.56
CA TRP A 190 -0.71 18.74 15.67
C TRP A 190 -0.15 20.12 16.03
N GLY A 191 1.18 20.25 16.03
CA GLY A 191 1.85 21.54 16.18
C GLY A 191 1.44 22.54 15.10
N ALA A 192 1.41 22.12 13.83
CA ALA A 192 0.96 22.96 12.72
C ALA A 192 -0.51 23.37 12.84
N ILE A 193 -1.41 22.47 13.27
CA ILE A 193 -2.81 22.81 13.55
C ILE A 193 -2.90 23.85 14.66
N PHE A 194 -2.20 23.62 15.78
CA PHE A 194 -2.22 24.56 16.91
C PHE A 194 -1.70 25.94 16.50
N LEU A 195 -0.54 26.01 15.85
CA LEU A 195 0.05 27.26 15.37
C LEU A 195 -0.83 27.95 14.32
N GLY A 196 -1.42 27.19 13.40
CA GLY A 196 -2.32 27.72 12.37
C GLY A 196 -3.60 28.33 12.97
N LEU A 197 -4.24 27.64 13.91
CA LEU A 197 -5.41 28.16 14.62
C LEU A 197 -5.04 29.35 15.50
N PHE A 198 -3.90 29.30 16.19
CA PHE A 198 -3.40 30.43 16.98
C PHE A 198 -3.16 31.67 16.11
N ALA A 199 -2.49 31.53 14.97
CA ALA A 199 -2.27 32.63 14.03
C ALA A 199 -3.59 33.19 13.46
N LEU A 200 -4.58 32.32 13.22
CA LEU A 200 -5.90 32.73 12.74
C LEU A 200 -6.65 33.56 13.79
N PHE A 201 -6.75 33.06 15.02
CA PHE A 201 -7.58 33.69 16.06
C PHE A 201 -6.87 34.79 16.84
N ALA A 202 -5.59 34.63 17.16
CA ALA A 202 -4.82 35.61 17.93
C ALA A 202 -4.12 36.63 17.03
N GLY A 203 -3.67 36.21 15.85
CA GLY A 203 -2.93 37.05 14.91
C GLY A 203 -3.78 37.69 13.81
N ASN A 204 -5.07 37.35 13.72
CA ASN A 204 -5.99 37.73 12.63
C ASN A 204 -5.40 37.45 11.23
N ASN A 205 -4.56 36.41 11.12
CA ASN A 205 -3.85 36.06 9.91
C ASN A 205 -4.51 34.85 9.23
N TYR A 206 -5.24 35.11 8.14
CA TYR A 206 -5.97 34.09 7.39
C TYR A 206 -5.08 32.98 6.82
N SER A 207 -3.78 33.22 6.63
CA SER A 207 -2.84 32.17 6.22
C SER A 207 -2.69 31.05 7.25
N GLY A 208 -3.03 31.31 8.53
CA GLY A 208 -3.08 30.30 9.58
C GLY A 208 -4.02 29.14 9.27
N LEU A 209 -5.11 29.39 8.52
CA LEU A 209 -6.00 28.34 8.05
C LEU A 209 -5.27 27.33 7.15
N TRP A 210 -4.40 27.82 6.26
CA TRP A 210 -3.64 26.96 5.35
C TRP A 210 -2.65 26.06 6.10
N ILE A 211 -1.98 26.61 7.12
CA ILE A 211 -1.07 25.85 8.00
C ILE A 211 -1.84 24.74 8.73
N ALA A 212 -3.03 25.05 9.25
CA ALA A 212 -3.87 24.05 9.92
C ALA A 212 -4.34 22.94 8.97
N LEU A 213 -4.70 23.29 7.72
CA LEU A 213 -5.06 22.30 6.70
C LEU A 213 -3.89 21.39 6.32
N ILE A 214 -2.67 21.94 6.18
CA ILE A 214 -1.45 21.16 5.98
C ILE A 214 -1.21 20.21 7.17
N GLY A 215 -1.37 20.71 8.40
CA GLY A 215 -1.24 19.89 9.60
C GLY A 215 -2.22 18.70 9.63
N LEU A 216 -3.48 18.93 9.27
CA LEU A 216 -4.49 17.88 9.14
C LEU A 216 -4.10 16.85 8.06
N PHE A 217 -3.61 17.32 6.92
CA PHE A 217 -3.14 16.45 5.83
C PHE A 217 -1.99 15.55 6.29
N VAL A 218 -1.00 16.11 7.00
CA VAL A 218 0.14 15.34 7.54
C VAL A 218 -0.33 14.28 8.54
N ILE A 219 -1.21 14.63 9.49
CA ILE A 219 -1.73 13.65 10.48
C ILE A 219 -2.48 12.51 9.78
N ARG A 220 -3.33 12.84 8.81
CA ARG A 220 -4.13 11.83 8.09
C ARG A 220 -3.23 10.85 7.34
N ASN A 221 -2.21 11.35 6.65
CA ASN A 221 -1.25 10.53 5.93
C ASN A 221 -0.39 9.70 6.89
N ALA A 222 0.22 10.32 7.90
CA ALA A 222 1.04 9.62 8.90
C ALA A 222 0.27 8.47 9.57
N SER A 223 -0.99 8.70 9.94
CA SER A 223 -1.86 7.68 10.53
C SER A 223 -2.20 6.56 9.55
N SER A 224 -2.35 6.88 8.26
CA SER A 224 -2.56 5.88 7.21
C SER A 224 -1.35 4.98 7.02
N TYR A 225 -0.14 5.55 7.00
CA TYR A 225 1.11 4.80 6.93
C TYR A 225 1.28 3.84 8.12
N SER A 226 1.01 4.30 9.35
CA SER A 226 1.06 3.43 10.53
C SER A 226 0.08 2.26 10.41
N ARG A 227 -1.20 2.53 10.10
CA ARG A 227 -2.23 1.47 9.99
C ARG A 227 -1.86 0.41 8.94
N MET A 228 -1.35 0.85 7.78
CA MET A 228 -0.90 -0.06 6.74
C MET A 228 0.26 -0.94 7.21
N SER A 229 1.25 -0.32 7.87
CA SER A 229 2.42 -1.03 8.40
C SER A 229 2.06 -2.00 9.53
N ASP A 230 1.14 -1.62 10.42
CA ASP A 230 0.65 -2.48 11.50
C ASP A 230 -0.11 -3.70 10.93
N LEU A 231 -0.91 -3.53 9.89
CA LEU A 231 -1.56 -4.64 9.18
C LEU A 231 -0.53 -5.61 8.57
N GLN A 232 0.47 -5.08 7.87
CA GLN A 232 1.54 -5.90 7.29
C GLN A 232 2.32 -6.65 8.38
N GLU A 233 2.63 -6.01 9.51
CA GLU A 233 3.32 -6.64 10.64
C GLU A 233 2.51 -7.81 11.22
N VAL A 234 1.18 -7.63 11.34
CA VAL A 234 0.28 -8.68 11.84
C VAL A 234 0.26 -9.88 10.90
N LEU A 235 0.14 -9.66 9.59
CA LEU A 235 0.10 -10.75 8.61
C LEU A 235 1.40 -11.57 8.58
N LEU A 236 2.54 -10.94 8.89
CA LEU A 236 3.86 -11.57 8.92
C LEU A 236 4.19 -12.30 10.23
N LYS A 237 3.34 -12.17 11.26
CA LYS A 237 3.54 -12.81 12.57
C LYS A 237 2.58 -13.95 12.85
N ILE A 238 1.37 -13.89 12.31
CA ILE A 238 0.35 -14.92 12.53
C ILE A 238 0.63 -16.14 11.66
N GLN A 239 0.56 -17.33 12.24
CA GLN A 239 0.69 -18.60 11.52
C GLN A 239 -0.68 -19.20 11.20
N ALA A 240 -0.73 -20.08 10.19
CA ALA A 240 -1.94 -20.79 9.81
C ALA A 240 -2.56 -21.57 10.98
N SER A 241 -1.74 -22.15 11.86
CA SER A 241 -2.17 -22.87 13.07
C SER A 241 -2.98 -22.01 14.05
N ASP A 242 -2.71 -20.70 14.13
CA ASP A 242 -3.40 -19.77 15.03
C ASP A 242 -4.76 -19.31 14.48
N VAL A 243 -4.98 -19.50 13.17
CA VAL A 243 -6.16 -19.01 12.44
C VAL A 243 -7.12 -20.15 12.08
N MET A 244 -6.58 -21.33 11.79
CA MET A 244 -7.35 -22.44 11.25
C MET A 244 -8.52 -22.85 12.16
N THR A 245 -9.63 -23.19 11.53
CA THR A 245 -10.80 -23.75 12.20
C THR A 245 -10.90 -25.25 11.92
N ARG A 246 -11.52 -25.96 12.85
CA ARG A 246 -11.89 -27.38 12.69
C ARG A 246 -13.35 -27.54 12.29
N GLU A 247 -13.88 -26.57 11.55
CA GLU A 247 -15.25 -26.56 11.01
C GLU A 247 -15.37 -27.49 9.78
N PHE A 248 -14.86 -28.71 9.90
CA PHE A 248 -14.92 -29.76 8.89
C PHE A 248 -15.27 -31.10 9.54
N ARG A 249 -15.79 -32.03 8.76
CA ARG A 249 -16.07 -33.41 9.18
C ARG A 249 -15.20 -34.38 8.40
N VAL A 250 -14.77 -35.44 9.07
CA VAL A 250 -14.07 -36.57 8.45
C VAL A 250 -15.04 -37.72 8.32
N ILE A 251 -15.15 -38.27 7.12
CA ILE A 251 -16.07 -39.36 6.79
C ILE A 251 -15.31 -40.52 6.15
N ASP A 252 -15.87 -41.72 6.21
CA ASP A 252 -15.26 -42.93 5.65
C ASP A 252 -15.30 -42.86 4.11
N ALA A 253 -14.15 -43.03 3.45
CA ALA A 253 -14.07 -42.98 1.99
C ALA A 253 -14.78 -44.15 1.29
N GLU A 254 -15.02 -45.25 2.01
CA GLU A 254 -15.73 -46.44 1.50
C GLU A 254 -17.27 -46.32 1.60
N MET A 255 -17.77 -45.26 2.25
CA MET A 255 -19.21 -45.00 2.34
C MET A 255 -19.82 -44.75 0.95
N THR A 256 -21.01 -45.28 0.71
CA THR A 256 -21.70 -45.10 -0.57
C THR A 256 -22.19 -43.66 -0.73
N LEU A 257 -22.31 -43.20 -1.98
CA LEU A 257 -22.79 -41.85 -2.27
C LEU A 257 -24.22 -41.63 -1.76
N ARG A 258 -25.06 -42.67 -1.76
CA ARG A 258 -26.42 -42.61 -1.17
C ARG A 258 -26.39 -42.38 0.34
N GLN A 259 -25.61 -43.16 1.08
CA GLN A 259 -25.46 -42.98 2.52
C GLN A 259 -24.93 -41.58 2.86
N PHE A 260 -23.94 -41.10 2.10
CA PHE A 260 -23.44 -39.74 2.26
C PHE A 260 -24.52 -38.68 2.06
N ALA A 261 -25.34 -38.81 1.01
CA ALA A 261 -26.42 -37.88 0.73
C ALA A 261 -27.47 -37.89 1.85
N ASP A 262 -27.89 -39.07 2.30
CA ASP A 262 -28.95 -39.22 3.30
C ASP A 262 -28.51 -38.71 4.68
N ASP A 263 -27.30 -39.07 5.12
CA ASP A 263 -26.82 -38.77 6.47
C ASP A 263 -26.30 -37.34 6.64
N TYR A 264 -25.77 -36.73 5.55
CA TYR A 264 -25.03 -35.46 5.65
C TYR A 264 -25.61 -34.30 4.84
N LEU A 265 -26.43 -34.55 3.80
CA LEU A 265 -26.93 -33.49 2.92
C LEU A 265 -28.40 -33.09 3.17
N ILE A 266 -29.19 -33.91 3.87
CA ILE A 266 -30.65 -33.71 3.98
C ILE A 266 -31.07 -32.56 4.91
N CYS A 267 -30.25 -32.12 5.87
CA CYS A 267 -30.69 -31.06 6.80
C CYS A 267 -29.62 -30.17 7.50
N PRO A 268 -28.57 -29.68 6.83
CA PRO A 268 -27.72 -28.65 7.42
C PRO A 268 -28.15 -27.23 7.01
N SER A 269 -28.24 -26.31 7.97
CA SER A 269 -28.36 -24.85 7.71
C SER A 269 -27.13 -24.26 7.02
N SER A 270 -25.99 -24.98 7.04
CA SER A 270 -24.78 -24.71 6.28
C SER A 270 -24.02 -26.02 6.06
N ILE A 271 -23.70 -26.37 4.80
CA ILE A 271 -22.98 -27.61 4.48
C ILE A 271 -21.53 -27.47 4.98
N PRO A 272 -21.07 -28.27 5.96
CA PRO A 272 -19.69 -28.22 6.42
C PRO A 272 -18.74 -28.80 5.36
N VAL A 273 -17.46 -28.53 5.51
CA VAL A 273 -16.43 -29.15 4.65
C VAL A 273 -16.28 -30.62 5.03
N PHE A 274 -16.18 -31.51 4.05
CA PHE A 274 -16.01 -32.94 4.27
C PHE A 274 -14.66 -33.41 3.73
N PHE A 275 -13.91 -34.13 4.56
CA PHE A 275 -12.72 -34.87 4.15
C PHE A 275 -13.00 -36.36 4.24
N ALA A 276 -12.59 -37.11 3.22
CA ALA A 276 -12.68 -38.56 3.24
C ALA A 276 -11.41 -39.18 3.81
N ALA A 277 -11.55 -40.22 4.62
CA ALA A 277 -10.44 -41.01 5.15
C ALA A 277 -10.74 -42.50 4.99
N SER A 278 -9.73 -43.31 4.64
CA SER A 278 -9.81 -44.77 4.71
C SER A 278 -8.51 -45.34 5.27
N SER A 279 -8.63 -46.43 6.03
CA SER A 279 -7.49 -47.07 6.71
C SER A 279 -6.66 -46.11 7.58
N GLY A 280 -7.33 -45.18 8.27
CA GLY A 280 -6.70 -44.20 9.17
C GLY A 280 -5.89 -43.10 8.46
N ARG A 281 -5.99 -42.99 7.12
CA ARG A 281 -5.33 -41.95 6.34
C ARG A 281 -6.33 -41.07 5.62
N TYR A 282 -6.08 -39.77 5.59
CA TYR A 282 -6.87 -38.86 4.78
C TYR A 282 -6.64 -39.15 3.29
N ARG A 283 -7.73 -39.19 2.52
CA ARG A 283 -7.73 -39.41 1.06
C ARG A 283 -7.89 -38.11 0.30
N GLY A 284 -8.70 -37.19 0.82
CA GLY A 284 -8.86 -35.87 0.21
C GLY A 284 -10.16 -35.17 0.59
N LEU A 285 -10.43 -34.10 -0.14
CA LEU A 285 -11.59 -33.23 0.04
C LEU A 285 -12.77 -33.77 -0.77
N VAL A 286 -13.91 -33.95 -0.15
CA VAL A 286 -15.13 -34.42 -0.83
C VAL A 286 -15.76 -33.26 -1.58
N SER A 287 -15.91 -33.43 -2.90
CA SER A 287 -16.50 -32.40 -3.77
C SER A 287 -18.00 -32.65 -3.94
N VAL A 288 -18.82 -31.97 -3.14
CA VAL A 288 -20.29 -32.12 -3.20
C VAL A 288 -20.86 -31.77 -4.58
N ASP A 289 -20.23 -30.85 -5.32
CA ASP A 289 -20.65 -30.50 -6.68
C ASP A 289 -20.49 -31.67 -7.67
N LYS A 290 -19.49 -32.54 -7.48
CA LYS A 290 -19.31 -33.74 -8.32
C LYS A 290 -20.43 -34.75 -8.11
N LEU A 291 -21.05 -34.78 -6.92
CA LEU A 291 -22.21 -35.65 -6.66
C LEU A 291 -23.38 -35.36 -7.62
N ARG A 292 -23.55 -34.09 -8.01
CA ARG A 292 -24.60 -33.67 -8.97
C ARG A 292 -24.34 -34.18 -10.40
N MET A 293 -23.11 -34.58 -10.70
CA MET A 293 -22.72 -35.11 -12.01
C MET A 293 -22.88 -36.65 -12.08
N VAL A 294 -23.04 -37.33 -10.94
CA VAL A 294 -23.20 -38.78 -10.88
C VAL A 294 -24.66 -39.17 -10.99
N GLU A 295 -24.99 -40.12 -11.87
CA GLU A 295 -26.34 -40.65 -12.03
C GLU A 295 -26.86 -41.32 -10.74
N ARG A 296 -28.12 -41.08 -10.36
CA ARG A 296 -28.70 -41.58 -9.09
C ARG A 296 -28.70 -43.11 -8.97
N SER A 297 -28.74 -43.83 -10.09
CA SER A 297 -28.64 -45.30 -10.13
C SER A 297 -27.28 -45.80 -9.64
N GLN A 298 -26.22 -45.01 -9.83
CA GLN A 298 -24.85 -45.35 -9.43
C GLN A 298 -24.57 -45.03 -7.97
N TRP A 299 -25.45 -44.32 -7.27
CA TRP A 299 -25.22 -43.89 -5.88
C TRP A 299 -25.19 -45.03 -4.87
N GLU A 300 -25.76 -46.19 -5.23
CA GLU A 300 -25.75 -47.39 -4.39
C GLU A 300 -24.45 -48.22 -4.56
N THR A 301 -23.72 -48.03 -5.66
CA THR A 301 -22.52 -48.83 -5.99
C THR A 301 -21.22 -48.03 -5.94
N GLN A 302 -21.27 -46.74 -6.27
CA GLN A 302 -20.11 -45.84 -6.14
C GLN A 302 -19.92 -45.37 -4.70
N THR A 303 -18.68 -45.04 -4.40
CA THR A 303 -18.23 -44.66 -3.06
C THR A 303 -17.74 -43.22 -3.05
N LEU A 304 -17.51 -42.67 -1.85
CA LEU A 304 -16.95 -41.32 -1.73
C LEU A 304 -15.59 -41.19 -2.41
N HIS A 305 -14.83 -42.27 -2.54
CA HIS A 305 -13.59 -42.30 -3.31
C HIS A 305 -13.72 -41.69 -4.72
N ASP A 306 -14.87 -41.84 -5.38
CA ASP A 306 -15.11 -41.38 -6.75
C ASP A 306 -15.31 -39.86 -6.85
N ILE A 307 -15.68 -39.19 -5.75
CA ILE A 307 -15.94 -37.74 -5.71
C ILE A 307 -14.92 -36.95 -4.86
N VAL A 308 -13.88 -37.62 -4.38
CA VAL A 308 -12.78 -37.02 -3.61
C VAL A 308 -11.78 -36.35 -4.55
N THR A 309 -11.36 -35.14 -4.19
CA THR A 309 -10.17 -34.50 -4.75
C THR A 309 -8.98 -34.93 -3.90
N PRO A 310 -8.04 -35.71 -4.45
CA PRO A 310 -6.90 -36.26 -3.72
C PRO A 310 -6.04 -35.20 -3.01
N LEU A 311 -5.47 -35.55 -1.84
CA LEU A 311 -4.66 -34.61 -1.05
C LEU A 311 -3.40 -34.08 -1.74
N ASP A 312 -2.78 -34.89 -2.60
CA ASP A 312 -1.64 -34.51 -3.41
C ASP A 312 -2.00 -33.50 -4.51
N GLN A 313 -3.28 -33.44 -4.90
CA GLN A 313 -3.81 -32.47 -5.86
C GLN A 313 -4.44 -31.26 -5.16
N LEU A 314 -4.62 -31.30 -3.84
CA LEU A 314 -5.17 -30.19 -3.08
C LEU A 314 -4.11 -29.13 -2.82
N ILE A 315 -4.48 -27.89 -3.12
CA ILE A 315 -3.71 -26.72 -2.73
C ILE A 315 -3.86 -26.56 -1.22
N ALA A 316 -2.78 -26.80 -0.50
CA ALA A 316 -2.74 -26.76 0.95
C ALA A 316 -1.48 -26.06 1.48
N VAL A 317 -1.56 -25.60 2.72
CA VAL A 317 -0.46 -24.94 3.45
C VAL A 317 -0.04 -25.77 4.66
N PRO A 318 1.24 -25.73 5.07
CA PRO A 318 1.64 -26.28 6.36
C PRO A 318 1.12 -25.45 7.53
N GLU A 319 0.98 -26.04 8.71
CA GLU A 319 0.56 -25.35 9.96
C GLU A 319 1.40 -24.11 10.30
N LYS A 320 2.69 -24.12 9.93
CA LYS A 320 3.64 -23.03 10.22
C LYS A 320 3.66 -21.94 9.14
N ALA A 321 2.88 -22.09 8.07
CA ALA A 321 2.79 -21.08 7.00
C ALA A 321 2.33 -19.75 7.59
N LEU A 322 2.92 -18.65 7.10
CA LEU A 322 2.52 -17.31 7.51
C LEU A 322 1.17 -16.94 6.89
N LEU A 323 0.40 -16.10 7.58
CA LEU A 323 -0.92 -15.67 7.09
C LEU A 323 -0.82 -14.94 5.72
N VAL A 324 0.30 -14.25 5.46
CA VAL A 324 0.59 -13.67 4.13
C VAL A 324 0.59 -14.74 3.02
N GLU A 325 1.22 -15.89 3.26
CA GLU A 325 1.31 -16.97 2.28
C GLU A 325 -0.07 -17.58 2.03
N VAL A 326 -0.84 -17.78 3.11
CA VAL A 326 -2.23 -18.26 3.06
C VAL A 326 -3.08 -17.36 2.16
N ILE A 327 -3.06 -16.05 2.39
CA ILE A 327 -3.85 -15.08 1.60
C ILE A 327 -3.41 -15.11 0.14
N ASN A 328 -2.10 -15.06 -0.13
CA ASN A 328 -1.59 -15.04 -1.51
C ASN A 328 -1.95 -16.32 -2.28
N GLN A 329 -1.92 -17.48 -1.62
CA GLN A 329 -2.28 -18.75 -2.24
C GLN A 329 -3.80 -18.85 -2.47
N MET A 330 -4.62 -18.35 -1.55
CA MET A 330 -6.07 -18.28 -1.74
C MET A 330 -6.46 -17.37 -2.90
N GLU A 331 -5.83 -16.19 -3.02
CA GLU A 331 -6.16 -15.20 -4.05
C GLU A 331 -5.61 -15.57 -5.43
N SER A 332 -4.38 -16.09 -5.52
CA SER A 332 -3.79 -16.50 -6.81
C SER A 332 -4.53 -17.67 -7.46
N GLN A 333 -5.12 -18.55 -6.64
CA GLN A 333 -5.81 -19.76 -7.09
C GLN A 333 -7.34 -19.61 -7.08
N GLY A 334 -7.86 -18.43 -6.69
CA GLY A 334 -9.31 -18.18 -6.62
C GLY A 334 -10.04 -19.09 -5.63
N LEU A 335 -9.37 -19.52 -4.56
CA LEU A 335 -9.92 -20.47 -3.61
C LEU A 335 -10.85 -19.78 -2.60
N PRO A 336 -12.04 -20.34 -2.32
CA PRO A 336 -12.90 -19.84 -1.25
C PRO A 336 -12.32 -20.12 0.15
N ARG A 337 -11.54 -21.19 0.26
CA ARG A 337 -10.89 -21.67 1.49
C ARG A 337 -9.63 -22.45 1.16
N ILE A 338 -8.70 -22.54 2.10
CA ILE A 338 -7.48 -23.35 1.97
C ILE A 338 -7.40 -24.42 3.06
N THR A 339 -6.78 -25.55 2.74
CA THR A 339 -6.57 -26.66 3.70
C THR A 339 -5.24 -26.49 4.41
N VAL A 340 -5.19 -26.76 5.70
CA VAL A 340 -3.97 -26.75 6.51
C VAL A 340 -3.57 -28.18 6.84
N LEU A 341 -2.33 -28.54 6.52
CA LEU A 341 -1.76 -29.86 6.77
C LEU A 341 -0.79 -29.85 7.93
N SER A 342 -0.91 -30.87 8.77
CA SER A 342 0.07 -31.20 9.79
C SER A 342 1.36 -31.75 9.17
N PRO A 343 2.48 -31.77 9.93
CA PRO A 343 3.73 -32.37 9.47
C PRO A 343 3.62 -33.85 9.06
N ALA A 344 2.60 -34.55 9.56
CA ALA A 344 2.31 -35.95 9.22
C ALA A 344 1.48 -36.12 7.93
N GLY A 345 1.15 -35.02 7.23
CA GLY A 345 0.29 -35.05 6.04
C GLY A 345 -1.20 -35.22 6.33
N ALA A 346 -1.61 -35.14 7.60
CA ALA A 346 -3.02 -35.17 8.00
C ALA A 346 -3.64 -33.76 7.99
N VAL A 347 -4.94 -33.68 7.72
CA VAL A 347 -5.68 -32.40 7.73
C VAL A 347 -5.82 -31.89 9.16
N SER A 348 -5.25 -30.71 9.43
CA SER A 348 -5.25 -30.09 10.76
C SER A 348 -6.36 -29.04 10.92
N GLY A 349 -6.71 -28.38 9.81
CA GLY A 349 -7.67 -27.29 9.79
C GLY A 349 -8.01 -26.80 8.39
N ILE A 350 -8.98 -25.89 8.32
CA ILE A 350 -9.29 -25.10 7.14
C ILE A 350 -9.21 -23.61 7.50
N ILE A 351 -8.93 -22.77 6.51
CA ILE A 351 -8.95 -21.32 6.66
C ILE A 351 -9.80 -20.73 5.54
N ASP A 352 -10.76 -19.89 5.91
CA ASP A 352 -11.54 -19.06 4.99
C ASP A 352 -11.27 -17.55 5.21
N ARG A 353 -11.83 -16.70 4.34
CA ARG A 353 -11.64 -15.24 4.45
C ARG A 353 -12.21 -14.64 5.73
N GLY A 354 -13.26 -15.24 6.30
CA GLY A 354 -13.82 -14.82 7.57
C GLY A 354 -12.88 -15.10 8.74
N ASP A 355 -12.22 -16.26 8.73
CA ASP A 355 -11.21 -16.65 9.73
C ASP A 355 -9.98 -15.73 9.65
N VAL A 356 -9.53 -15.39 8.43
CA VAL A 356 -8.47 -14.39 8.22
C VAL A 356 -8.85 -13.05 8.83
N VAL A 357 -10.04 -12.52 8.51
CA VAL A 357 -10.51 -11.22 9.03
C VAL A 357 -10.64 -11.26 10.55
N ARG A 358 -11.17 -12.35 11.11
CA ARG A 358 -11.29 -12.55 12.56
C ARG A 358 -9.92 -12.52 13.25
N ALA A 359 -8.93 -13.22 12.70
CA ALA A 359 -7.58 -13.25 13.24
C ALA A 359 -6.89 -11.88 13.21
N VAL A 360 -6.99 -11.18 12.08
CA VAL A 360 -6.44 -9.82 11.92
C VAL A 360 -7.11 -8.85 12.90
N ALA A 361 -8.44 -8.88 13.00
CA ALA A 361 -9.19 -8.00 13.89
C ALA A 361 -8.85 -8.23 15.36
N LYS A 362 -8.72 -9.51 15.77
CA LYS A 362 -8.29 -9.90 17.12
C LYS A 362 -6.90 -9.34 17.45
N SER A 363 -5.94 -9.48 16.53
CA SER A 363 -4.57 -8.96 16.73
C SER A 363 -4.51 -7.44 16.78
N LEU A 364 -5.33 -6.74 15.98
CA LEU A 364 -5.44 -5.28 16.00
C LEU A 364 -6.36 -4.74 17.12
N ARG A 365 -6.96 -5.63 17.92
CA ARG A 365 -7.94 -5.27 18.97
C ARG A 365 -9.12 -4.46 18.45
N VAL A 366 -9.53 -4.74 17.21
CA VAL A 366 -10.70 -4.13 16.57
C VAL A 366 -11.89 -5.07 16.78
N PRO A 367 -12.97 -4.62 17.44
CA PRO A 367 -14.16 -5.44 17.60
C PRO A 367 -14.88 -5.59 16.26
N ILE A 368 -15.11 -6.83 15.83
CA ILE A 368 -15.96 -7.15 14.67
C ILE A 368 -17.11 -8.04 15.14
N PRO A 369 -18.38 -7.68 14.88
CA PRO A 369 -19.52 -8.53 15.20
C PRO A 369 -19.43 -9.89 14.48
N GLU A 370 -19.75 -10.98 15.19
CA GLU A 370 -19.73 -12.34 14.60
C GLU A 370 -20.67 -12.47 13.39
N ALA A 371 -21.76 -11.70 13.35
CA ALA A 371 -22.66 -11.64 12.19
C ALA A 371 -21.93 -11.17 10.91
N ASN A 372 -20.98 -10.24 11.04
CA ASN A 372 -20.20 -9.76 9.90
C ASN A 372 -19.18 -10.81 9.45
N ILE A 373 -18.55 -11.53 10.39
CA ILE A 373 -17.64 -12.64 10.06
C ILE A 373 -18.40 -13.72 9.30
N LYS A 374 -19.59 -14.11 9.78
CA LYS A 374 -20.44 -15.09 9.10
C LYS A 374 -20.79 -14.64 7.67
N ARG A 375 -21.18 -13.38 7.50
CA ARG A 375 -21.45 -12.80 6.18
C ARG A 375 -20.23 -12.83 5.26
N ILE A 376 -19.03 -12.54 5.77
CA ILE A 376 -17.78 -12.63 4.99
C ILE A 376 -17.49 -14.07 4.55
N LYS A 377 -17.76 -15.06 5.43
CA LYS A 377 -17.64 -16.48 5.08
C LYS A 377 -18.60 -16.88 3.95
N GLU A 378 -19.81 -16.32 3.94
CA GLU A 378 -20.84 -16.56 2.92
C GLU A 378 -20.54 -15.83 1.60
N ASP A 379 -20.21 -14.55 1.67
CA ASP A 379 -19.93 -13.68 0.51
C ASP A 379 -18.59 -14.02 -0.17
N GLY A 380 -17.68 -14.72 0.52
CA GLY A 380 -16.41 -15.19 -0.02
C GLY A 380 -15.45 -14.07 -0.45
N SER A 381 -15.63 -12.84 0.08
CA SER A 381 -14.85 -11.66 -0.28
C SER A 381 -14.42 -10.86 0.96
N TYR A 382 -13.27 -10.20 0.88
CA TYR A 382 -12.80 -9.33 1.96
C TYR A 382 -13.64 -8.04 2.05
N PRO A 383 -13.78 -7.44 3.24
CA PRO A 383 -14.47 -6.16 3.40
C PRO A 383 -13.81 -5.07 2.53
N PRO A 384 -14.60 -4.18 1.88
CA PRO A 384 -14.04 -3.15 0.99
C PRO A 384 -13.08 -2.18 1.67
N GLY A 385 -13.15 -2.02 3.00
CA GLY A 385 -12.21 -1.21 3.78
C GLY A 385 -10.90 -1.91 4.18
N LEU A 386 -10.75 -3.20 3.87
CA LEU A 386 -9.60 -4.03 4.25
C LEU A 386 -9.15 -4.90 3.06
N PRO A 387 -8.43 -4.31 2.06
CA PRO A 387 -7.93 -5.04 0.90
C PRO A 387 -6.73 -5.93 1.29
N LEU A 388 -6.99 -6.98 2.06
CA LEU A 388 -5.97 -7.86 2.61
C LEU A 388 -5.17 -8.58 1.51
N ASP A 389 -5.76 -8.78 0.33
CA ASP A 389 -5.11 -9.33 -0.85
C ASP A 389 -3.95 -8.44 -1.35
N ALA A 390 -4.21 -7.14 -1.49
CA ALA A 390 -3.19 -6.18 -1.93
C ALA A 390 -2.10 -6.02 -0.86
N ILE A 391 -2.50 -5.97 0.41
CA ILE A 391 -1.60 -5.81 1.55
C ILE A 391 -0.70 -7.04 1.71
N ALA A 392 -1.25 -8.25 1.58
CA ALA A 392 -0.49 -9.50 1.66
C ALA A 392 0.54 -9.62 0.52
N LYS A 393 0.17 -9.23 -0.72
CA LYS A 393 1.12 -9.18 -1.85
C LYS A 393 2.30 -8.28 -1.56
N THR A 394 2.04 -7.07 -1.02
CA THR A 394 3.12 -6.15 -0.65
C THR A 394 3.93 -6.67 0.55
N ALA A 395 3.29 -7.26 1.56
CA ALA A 395 3.95 -7.79 2.76
C ALA A 395 4.86 -8.98 2.45
N ALA A 396 4.49 -9.84 1.48
CA ALA A 396 5.31 -10.99 1.06
C ALA A 396 6.68 -10.59 0.52
N SER A 397 6.80 -9.40 -0.05
CA SER A 397 8.10 -8.86 -0.48
C SER A 397 9.08 -8.65 0.68
N TYR A 398 8.62 -8.71 1.93
CA TYR A 398 9.45 -8.53 3.12
C TYR A 398 10.00 -9.85 3.67
N THR A 399 9.42 -10.99 3.27
CA THR A 399 9.87 -12.35 3.65
C THR A 399 10.90 -12.95 2.71
N GLU A 400 11.08 -12.42 1.50
CA GLU A 400 12.10 -12.86 0.52
C GLU A 400 13.53 -12.38 0.88
N ASN A 401 13.82 -12.11 2.16
CA ASN A 401 15.11 -11.61 2.67
C ASN A 401 15.91 -12.70 3.38
#